data_AF-A0A2H0VLW2-F1
#
_entry.id   AF-A0A2H0VLW2-F1
#
_cell.length_a   1.000
_cell.length_b   1.000
_cell.length_c   1.000
_cell.angle_alpha   90.00
_cell.angle_beta   90.00
_cell.angle_gamma   90.00
#
_symmetry.space_group_name_H-M   'P 1'
#
loop_
_entity.id
_entity.type
_entity.pdbx_description
1 polymer ?
#
loop_
_entity_poly.entity_id
_entity_poly.type
_entity_poly.pdbx_seq_one_letter_code
_entity_poly.pdbx_strand_id
1 'polypeptide(L)'
;MNKLLRGFTLIELLVVIAILSILATLVVLAINPAEAQRKSRDTTRLSDLATMRKAIDLAIAEGGALPGTVAVPFAGTSAGNRDTTSENNYLGMDVSKYLSVLPIDPRQSATVVTILSDGTTQIAAGAMIYSFRSNGSTYELDAYLESTSNAAVTQNDGGTSATVYEVGTNPGLTLISP
;
A
#
# COMPACT_ATOMS: atom_id res chain seq x y z
N MET A 1 -30.14 10.02 -56.61
CA MET A 1 -28.67 10.21 -56.66
C MET A 1 -28.04 9.21 -55.72
N ASN A 2 -27.45 8.14 -56.27
CA ASN A 2 -26.86 7.08 -55.46
C ASN A 2 -25.41 7.47 -55.18
N LYS A 3 -25.09 7.77 -53.91
CA LYS A 3 -23.71 8.03 -53.48
C LYS A 3 -22.92 6.72 -53.58
N LEU A 4 -21.88 6.71 -54.40
CA LEU A 4 -20.90 5.62 -54.42
C LEU A 4 -20.12 5.67 -53.10
N LEU A 5 -20.33 4.66 -52.24
CA LEU A 5 -19.52 4.46 -51.05
C LEU A 5 -18.13 3.99 -51.52
N ARG A 6 -17.11 4.86 -51.36
CA ARG A 6 -15.71 4.46 -51.56
C ARG A 6 -15.30 3.54 -50.41
N GLY A 7 -14.91 2.30 -50.74
CA GLY A 7 -14.37 1.34 -49.78
C GLY A 7 -12.89 1.59 -49.48
N PHE A 8 -12.43 1.11 -48.34
CA PHE A 8 -11.01 1.07 -47.97
C PHE A 8 -10.25 0.08 -48.86
N THR A 9 -9.04 0.44 -49.28
CA THR A 9 -8.15 -0.49 -49.99
C THR A 9 -7.38 -1.37 -49.00
N LEU A 10 -6.98 -2.57 -49.46
CA LEU A 10 -6.19 -3.50 -48.65
C LEU A 10 -4.83 -2.91 -48.25
N ILE A 11 -4.23 -2.08 -49.12
CA ILE A 11 -2.94 -1.45 -48.82
C ILE A 11 -3.08 -0.35 -47.77
N GLU A 12 -4.18 0.41 -47.77
CA GLU A 12 -4.45 1.39 -46.71
C GLU A 12 -4.61 0.71 -45.36
N LEU A 13 -5.31 -0.43 -45.29
CA LEU A 13 -5.44 -1.18 -44.05
C LEU A 13 -4.09 -1.76 -43.58
N LEU A 14 -3.27 -2.26 -44.51
CA LEU A 14 -1.94 -2.79 -44.22
C LEU A 14 -1.00 -1.73 -43.62
N VAL A 15 -0.98 -0.53 -44.19
CA VAL A 15 -0.16 0.58 -43.69
C VAL A 15 -0.63 1.03 -42.30
N VAL A 16 -1.94 1.07 -42.07
CA VAL A 16 -2.50 1.46 -40.76
C VAL A 16 -2.09 0.48 -39.66
N ILE A 17 -2.21 -0.83 -39.88
CA ILE A 17 -1.81 -1.82 -38.87
C ILE A 17 -0.29 -1.81 -38.62
N ALA A 18 0.52 -1.49 -39.64
CA ALA A 18 1.96 -1.34 -39.51
C ALA A 18 2.34 -0.11 -38.67
N ILE A 19 1.64 1.01 -38.83
CA ILE A 19 1.86 2.21 -38.00
C ILE A 19 1.37 1.96 -36.57
N LEU A 20 0.20 1.33 -36.40
CA LEU A 20 -0.36 1.03 -35.08
C LEU A 20 0.53 0.10 -34.25
N SER A 21 1.18 -0.89 -34.87
CA SER A 21 2.08 -1.79 -34.15
C SER A 21 3.31 -1.06 -33.60
N ILE A 22 3.91 -0.17 -34.38
CA ILE A 22 5.04 0.67 -33.95
C ILE A 22 4.62 1.59 -32.80
N LEU A 23 3.52 2.33 -32.97
CA LEU A 23 3.02 3.25 -31.94
C LEU A 23 2.65 2.53 -30.64
N ALA A 24 2.05 1.34 -30.72
CA ALA A 24 1.70 0.55 -29.55
C ALA A 24 2.93 0.21 -28.68
N THR A 25 4.06 -0.16 -29.30
CA THR A 25 5.29 -0.44 -28.54
C THR A 25 5.85 0.78 -27.83
N LEU A 26 5.82 1.95 -28.48
CA LEU A 26 6.33 3.20 -27.89
C LEU A 26 5.48 3.65 -26.69
N VAL A 27 4.16 3.48 -26.77
CA VAL A 27 3.24 3.86 -25.70
C VAL A 27 3.47 3.04 -24.43
N VAL A 28 3.70 1.73 -24.55
CA VAL A 28 3.94 0.86 -23.38
C VAL A 28 5.23 1.26 -22.64
N LEU A 29 6.29 1.61 -23.38
CA LEU A 29 7.55 2.09 -22.80
C LEU A 29 7.38 3.44 -22.08
N ALA A 30 6.48 4.29 -22.56
CA ALA A 30 6.24 5.61 -21.97
C ALA A 30 5.43 5.57 -20.66
N ILE A 31 4.53 4.60 -20.47
CA ILE A 31 3.54 4.62 -19.36
C ILE A 31 4.03 3.91 -18.09
N ASN A 32 5.17 3.22 -18.11
CA ASN A 32 5.71 2.42 -16.98
C ASN A 32 4.60 1.76 -16.14
N PRO A 33 3.88 0.75 -16.69
CA PRO A 33 2.72 0.16 -16.05
C PRO A 33 3.03 -0.44 -14.67
N ALA A 34 4.29 -0.84 -14.43
CA ALA A 34 4.73 -1.32 -13.13
C ALA A 34 4.67 -0.23 -12.05
N GLU A 35 5.13 0.99 -12.35
CA GLU A 35 5.01 2.14 -11.44
C GLU A 35 3.56 2.51 -11.17
N ALA A 36 2.70 2.50 -12.20
CA ALA A 36 1.28 2.79 -12.03
C ALA A 36 0.61 1.79 -11.05
N GLN A 37 0.98 0.51 -11.15
CA GLN A 37 0.52 -0.54 -10.23
C GLN A 37 1.07 -0.34 -8.81
N ARG A 38 2.35 0.03 -8.66
CA ARG A 38 2.94 0.37 -7.35
C ARG A 38 2.19 1.53 -6.68
N LYS A 39 1.98 2.62 -7.43
CA LYS A 39 1.26 3.81 -6.94
C LYS A 39 -0.18 3.52 -6.53
N SER A 40 -0.86 2.65 -7.28
CA SER A 40 -2.21 2.18 -6.93
C SER A 40 -2.22 1.47 -5.58
N ARG A 41 -1.29 0.52 -5.35
CA ARG A 41 -1.17 -0.19 -4.08
C ARG A 41 -0.80 0.74 -2.92
N ASP A 42 0.14 1.66 -3.13
CA ASP A 42 0.51 2.64 -2.12
C ASP A 42 -0.65 3.55 -1.74
N THR A 43 -1.51 3.93 -2.70
CA THR A 43 -2.73 4.69 -2.40
C THR A 43 -3.66 3.90 -1.48
N THR A 44 -3.80 2.58 -1.69
CA THR A 44 -4.53 1.70 -0.77
C THR A 44 -3.88 1.68 0.61
N ARG A 45 -2.55 1.51 0.71
CA ARG A 45 -1.83 1.51 1.99
C ARG A 45 -2.04 2.78 2.80
N LEU A 46 -1.87 3.94 2.16
CA LEU A 46 -2.07 5.24 2.79
C LEU A 46 -3.51 5.41 3.29
N SER A 47 -4.50 4.98 2.51
CA SER A 47 -5.92 5.00 2.88
C SER A 47 -6.23 4.07 4.06
N ASP A 48 -5.64 2.87 4.06
CA ASP A 48 -5.82 1.87 5.11
C ASP A 48 -5.24 2.37 6.43
N LEU A 49 -4.01 2.91 6.42
CA LEU A 49 -3.37 3.48 7.60
C LEU A 49 -4.15 4.68 8.15
N ALA A 50 -4.65 5.56 7.29
CA ALA A 50 -5.49 6.68 7.71
C ALA A 50 -6.80 6.21 8.36
N THR A 51 -7.40 5.14 7.83
CA THR A 51 -8.62 4.53 8.38
C THR A 51 -8.36 3.88 9.74
N MET A 52 -7.27 3.11 9.85
CA MET A 52 -6.86 2.49 11.11
C MET A 52 -6.53 3.51 12.18
N ARG A 53 -5.73 4.54 11.86
CA ARG A 53 -5.43 5.66 12.75
C ARG A 53 -6.70 6.27 13.33
N LYS A 54 -7.65 6.61 12.45
CA LYS A 54 -8.92 7.20 12.87
C LYS A 54 -9.69 6.27 13.81
N ALA A 55 -9.74 4.97 13.51
CA ALA A 55 -10.43 3.99 14.35
C ALA A 55 -9.78 3.85 15.74
N ILE A 56 -8.45 3.81 15.79
CA ILE A 56 -7.67 3.75 17.04
C ILE A 56 -7.89 5.03 17.87
N ASP A 57 -7.75 6.20 17.24
CA ASP A 57 -7.90 7.50 17.92
C ASP A 57 -9.31 7.65 18.52
N LEU A 58 -10.35 7.21 17.80
CA LEU A 58 -11.73 7.23 18.30
C LEU A 58 -11.98 6.19 19.41
N ALA A 59 -11.38 5.01 19.32
CA ALA A 59 -11.46 4.00 20.38
C ALA A 59 -10.83 4.50 21.68
N ILE A 60 -9.65 5.14 21.59
CA ILE A 60 -8.98 5.73 22.75
C ILE A 60 -9.82 6.87 23.35
N ALA A 61 -10.42 7.72 22.51
CA ALA A 61 -11.25 8.83 22.97
C ALA A 61 -12.50 8.38 23.76
N GLU A 62 -12.98 7.15 23.54
CA GLU A 62 -14.11 6.56 24.27
C GLU A 62 -13.70 5.64 25.43
N GLY A 63 -12.41 5.63 25.80
CA GLY A 63 -11.90 4.87 26.95
C GLY A 63 -11.29 3.52 26.60
N GLY A 64 -11.10 3.21 25.31
CA GLY A 64 -10.24 2.10 24.89
C GLY A 64 -8.80 2.33 25.33
N ALA A 65 -8.14 1.27 25.78
CA ALA A 65 -6.72 1.32 26.13
C ALA A 65 -5.88 0.85 24.95
N LEU A 66 -4.76 1.53 24.72
CA LEU A 66 -3.71 0.96 23.88
C LEU A 66 -3.19 -0.32 24.57
N PRO A 67 -2.87 -1.38 23.82
CA PRO A 67 -2.16 -2.51 24.39
C PRO A 67 -0.82 -2.01 24.95
N GLY A 68 -0.25 -2.75 25.91
CA GLY A 68 1.09 -2.49 26.44
C GLY A 68 2.17 -2.60 25.36
N THR A 69 3.44 -2.83 25.74
CA THR A 69 4.52 -2.97 24.74
C THR A 69 4.28 -4.16 23.82
N VAL A 70 3.65 -3.91 22.67
CA VAL A 70 3.27 -4.89 21.66
C VAL A 70 3.81 -4.38 20.33
N ALA A 71 4.47 -5.29 19.61
CA ALA A 71 4.86 -5.09 18.23
C ALA A 71 4.27 -6.22 17.40
N VAL A 72 3.47 -5.89 16.39
CA VAL A 72 3.18 -6.86 15.33
C VAL A 72 4.30 -6.75 14.29
N PRO A 73 5.13 -7.79 14.12
CA PRO A 73 6.33 -7.70 13.31
C PRO A 73 6.02 -7.46 11.84
N PHE A 74 6.95 -6.77 11.17
CA PHE A 74 6.97 -6.47 9.74
C PHE A 74 6.98 -7.71 8.81
N ALA A 75 6.98 -8.93 9.35
CA ALA A 75 7.14 -10.15 8.57
C ALA A 75 6.32 -11.31 9.13
N GLY A 76 5.56 -11.98 8.26
CA GLY A 76 4.81 -13.20 8.57
C GLY A 76 3.85 -13.59 7.45
N THR A 77 3.72 -14.89 7.16
CA THR A 77 2.83 -15.39 6.09
C THR A 77 1.34 -15.30 6.42
N SER A 78 0.98 -14.78 7.59
CA SER A 78 -0.39 -14.74 8.13
C SER A 78 -0.80 -13.30 8.41
N ALA A 79 -2.03 -12.94 8.03
CA ALA A 79 -2.61 -11.59 8.11
C ALA A 79 -2.76 -10.95 9.50
N GLY A 80 -2.17 -11.56 10.53
CA GLY A 80 -2.69 -11.45 11.89
C GLY A 80 -4.16 -11.88 11.98
N ASN A 81 -4.74 -11.85 13.18
CA ASN A 81 -6.18 -11.87 13.29
C ASN A 81 -6.72 -10.48 12.90
N ARG A 82 -7.76 -10.45 12.06
CA ARG A 82 -8.37 -9.23 11.51
C ARG A 82 -9.73 -8.89 12.13
N ASP A 83 -10.19 -9.74 13.05
CA ASP A 83 -11.42 -9.55 13.80
C ASP A 83 -11.31 -8.33 14.70
N THR A 84 -12.05 -7.28 14.36
CA THR A 84 -11.99 -6.00 15.09
C THR A 84 -12.60 -6.06 16.47
N THR A 85 -13.31 -7.14 16.82
CA THR A 85 -13.91 -7.36 18.15
C THR A 85 -12.96 -8.03 19.13
N SER A 86 -11.81 -8.54 18.66
CA SER A 86 -10.89 -9.34 19.47
C SER A 86 -9.59 -8.59 19.78
N GLU A 87 -9.17 -8.57 21.05
CA GLU A 87 -7.83 -8.08 21.43
C GLU A 87 -6.68 -8.96 20.91
N ASN A 88 -6.98 -10.14 20.34
CA ASN A 88 -5.98 -10.96 19.65
C ASN A 88 -5.71 -10.50 18.20
N ASN A 89 -6.39 -9.44 17.75
CA ASN A 89 -6.14 -8.85 16.44
C ASN A 89 -4.78 -8.15 16.39
N TYR A 90 -4.33 -7.78 15.19
CA TYR A 90 -3.01 -7.20 15.03
C TYR A 90 -2.87 -5.75 15.57
N LEU A 91 -3.94 -5.15 16.09
CA LEU A 91 -3.89 -3.90 16.85
C LEU A 91 -3.85 -4.14 18.36
N GLY A 92 -4.13 -5.36 18.84
CA GLY A 92 -4.19 -5.65 20.26
C GLY A 92 -5.36 -4.98 21.01
N MET A 93 -6.41 -4.52 20.30
CA MET A 93 -7.52 -3.76 20.88
C MET A 93 -8.82 -3.90 20.07
N ASP A 94 -9.97 -3.70 20.72
CA ASP A 94 -11.28 -3.64 20.05
C ASP A 94 -11.46 -2.29 19.35
N VAL A 95 -11.68 -2.34 18.03
CA VAL A 95 -12.02 -1.16 17.20
C VAL A 95 -13.30 -1.38 16.38
N SER A 96 -14.09 -2.41 16.72
CA SER A 96 -15.26 -2.87 15.97
C SER A 96 -16.34 -1.81 15.78
N LYS A 97 -16.42 -0.83 16.69
CA LYS A 97 -17.33 0.31 16.59
C LYS A 97 -17.02 1.24 15.42
N TYR A 98 -15.75 1.32 15.01
CA TYR A 98 -15.26 2.28 14.01
C TYR A 98 -14.79 1.62 12.73
N LEU A 99 -14.48 0.33 12.81
CA LEU A 99 -13.95 -0.44 11.70
C LEU A 99 -14.48 -1.88 11.79
N SER A 100 -15.13 -2.35 10.73
CA SER A 100 -15.74 -3.68 10.71
C SER A 100 -14.74 -4.82 10.47
N VAL A 101 -13.61 -4.51 9.83
CA VAL A 101 -12.52 -5.46 9.59
C VAL A 101 -11.22 -4.71 9.46
N LEU A 102 -10.16 -5.22 10.08
CA LEU A 102 -8.83 -4.65 9.91
C LEU A 102 -8.36 -4.85 8.46
N PRO A 103 -7.77 -3.83 7.79
CA PRO A 103 -7.33 -3.96 6.41
C PRO A 103 -6.15 -4.92 6.26
N ILE A 104 -5.71 -5.12 5.02
CA ILE A 104 -4.65 -6.08 4.66
C ILE A 104 -3.80 -5.45 3.57
N ASP A 105 -2.48 -5.56 3.68
CA ASP A 105 -1.59 -5.04 2.65
C ASP A 105 -1.92 -5.70 1.29
N PRO A 106 -2.03 -4.94 0.18
CA PRO A 106 -2.33 -5.50 -1.15
C PRO A 106 -1.33 -6.56 -1.63
N ARG A 107 -0.13 -6.63 -1.06
CA ARG A 107 0.89 -7.65 -1.33
C ARG A 107 0.90 -8.79 -0.32
N GLN A 108 0.07 -8.79 0.70
CA GLN A 108 0.14 -9.82 1.74
C GLN A 108 -0.19 -11.23 1.22
N SER A 109 -1.05 -11.36 0.20
CA SER A 109 -1.33 -12.63 -0.48
C SER A 109 -0.41 -12.92 -1.68
N ALA A 110 0.67 -12.14 -1.85
CA ALA A 110 1.61 -12.34 -2.94
C ALA A 110 2.40 -13.65 -2.76
N THR A 111 2.36 -14.51 -3.77
CA THR A 111 3.15 -15.76 -3.81
C THR A 111 4.59 -15.52 -4.31
N VAL A 112 4.93 -14.31 -4.77
CA VAL A 112 6.20 -14.00 -5.44
C VAL A 112 6.92 -12.81 -4.77
N VAL A 113 8.20 -13.02 -4.44
CA VAL A 113 9.17 -11.98 -4.01
C VAL A 113 9.38 -11.01 -5.17
N THR A 114 9.07 -9.73 -5.00
CA THR A 114 9.37 -8.72 -6.02
C THR A 114 10.66 -8.00 -5.63
N ILE A 115 11.71 -8.17 -6.41
CA ILE A 115 12.90 -7.31 -6.33
C ILE A 115 12.53 -6.01 -7.07
N LEU A 116 12.45 -4.90 -6.35
CA LEU A 116 12.29 -3.59 -6.98
C LEU A 116 13.53 -3.31 -7.86
N SER A 117 13.32 -2.79 -9.06
CA SER A 117 14.36 -2.63 -10.10
C SER A 117 15.46 -1.63 -9.74
N ASP A 118 15.31 -0.88 -8.65
CA ASP A 118 16.27 0.06 -8.08
C ASP A 118 17.14 -0.56 -6.97
N GLY A 119 16.92 -1.83 -6.62
CA GLY A 119 17.72 -2.55 -5.63
C GLY A 119 17.50 -2.11 -4.19
N THR A 120 16.55 -1.20 -3.91
CA THR A 120 16.41 -0.59 -2.57
C THR A 120 15.42 -1.30 -1.64
N THR A 121 14.66 -2.29 -2.10
CA THR A 121 13.88 -3.12 -1.16
C THR A 121 13.64 -4.53 -1.70
N GLN A 122 14.21 -5.52 -1.02
CA GLN A 122 13.84 -6.92 -1.20
C GLN A 122 12.60 -7.17 -0.33
N ILE A 123 11.43 -7.21 -0.95
CA ILE A 123 10.19 -7.52 -0.24
C ILE A 123 9.85 -8.98 -0.50
N ALA A 124 10.04 -9.82 0.51
CA ALA A 124 9.67 -11.23 0.42
C ALA A 124 8.15 -11.41 0.26
N ALA A 125 7.74 -12.46 -0.46
CA ALA A 125 6.36 -12.91 -0.51
C ALA A 125 5.84 -13.14 0.91
N GLY A 126 4.72 -12.51 1.30
CA GLY A 126 4.20 -12.58 2.67
C GLY A 126 4.97 -11.75 3.71
N ALA A 127 5.69 -10.70 3.30
CA ALA A 127 6.48 -9.85 4.21
C ALA A 127 6.09 -8.36 4.19
N MET A 128 4.87 -8.03 3.76
CA MET A 128 4.29 -6.70 3.98
C MET A 128 3.03 -6.87 4.81
N ILE A 129 3.12 -6.55 6.09
CA ILE A 129 1.97 -6.36 6.97
C ILE A 129 2.07 -4.91 7.43
N TYR A 130 0.93 -4.23 7.53
CA TYR A 130 0.86 -2.99 8.30
C TYR A 130 1.40 -3.27 9.70
N SER A 131 2.46 -2.59 10.12
CA SER A 131 2.92 -2.73 11.51
C SER A 131 2.07 -1.84 12.39
N PHE A 132 1.80 -2.34 13.59
CA PHE A 132 1.29 -1.54 14.68
C PHE A 132 2.20 -1.78 15.88
N ARG A 133 2.63 -0.68 16.51
CA ARG A 133 3.43 -0.69 17.72
C ARG A 133 2.83 0.26 18.74
N SER A 134 2.84 -0.17 20.00
CA SER A 134 2.39 0.62 21.13
C SER A 134 3.35 0.46 22.30
N ASN A 135 3.49 1.51 23.12
CA ASN A 135 4.16 1.46 24.43
C ASN A 135 3.15 1.54 25.60
N GLY A 136 1.86 1.42 25.31
CA GLY A 136 0.75 1.57 26.28
C GLY A 136 0.27 3.01 26.47
N SER A 137 0.97 4.01 25.93
CA SER A 137 0.59 5.43 26.01
C SER A 137 0.48 6.09 24.63
N THR A 138 1.37 5.72 23.71
CA THR A 138 1.39 6.16 22.33
C THR A 138 1.53 4.97 21.40
N TYR A 139 1.17 5.17 20.14
CA TYR A 139 1.27 4.16 19.11
C TYR A 139 1.81 4.70 17.79
N GLU A 140 2.18 3.79 16.93
CA GLU A 140 2.74 3.99 15.60
C GLU A 140 2.21 2.91 14.65
N LEU A 141 1.90 3.34 13.43
CA LEU A 141 1.46 2.52 12.32
C LEU A 141 2.41 2.70 11.15
N ASP A 142 2.84 1.60 10.56
CA ASP A 142 3.89 1.61 9.55
C ASP A 142 3.48 0.84 8.30
N ALA A 143 3.87 1.36 7.14
CA ALA A 143 3.74 0.65 5.87
C ALA A 143 4.87 0.99 4.91
N TYR A 144 5.40 -0.02 4.22
CA TYR A 144 6.32 0.20 3.09
C TYR A 144 5.58 0.74 1.87
N LEU A 145 6.13 1.78 1.26
CA LEU A 145 5.64 2.29 -0.03
C LEU A 145 6.56 1.80 -1.15
N GLU A 146 5.97 1.31 -2.24
CA GLU A 146 6.71 0.70 -3.34
C GLU A 146 7.12 1.72 -4.40
N SER A 147 6.29 2.74 -4.65
CA SER A 147 6.52 3.68 -5.74
C SER A 147 7.57 4.70 -5.35
N THR A 148 8.54 4.87 -6.24
CA THR A 148 9.56 5.94 -6.14
C THR A 148 8.94 7.34 -6.07
N SER A 149 7.72 7.51 -6.61
CA SER A 149 6.97 8.76 -6.51
C SER A 149 6.55 9.14 -5.08
N ASN A 150 6.53 8.17 -4.16
CA ASN A 150 6.18 8.37 -2.75
C ASN A 150 7.40 8.55 -1.84
N ALA A 151 8.62 8.63 -2.37
CA ALA A 151 9.82 8.84 -1.56
C ALA A 151 9.76 10.13 -0.72
N ALA A 152 9.09 11.18 -1.22
CA ALA A 152 8.89 12.41 -0.45
C ALA A 152 7.86 12.24 0.68
N VAL A 153 6.95 11.26 0.58
CA VAL A 153 5.94 11.00 1.61
C VAL A 153 6.60 10.40 2.85
N THR A 154 7.42 9.36 2.66
CA THR A 154 8.16 8.69 3.75
C THR A 154 9.24 9.58 4.36
N GLN A 155 9.85 10.49 3.59
CA GLN A 155 10.85 11.41 4.14
C GLN A 155 10.27 12.59 4.94
N ASN A 156 8.97 12.88 4.79
CA ASN A 156 8.32 14.06 5.37
C ASN A 156 7.16 13.71 6.32
N ASP A 157 7.03 12.46 6.73
CA ASP A 157 5.98 12.03 7.66
C ASP A 157 6.32 12.33 9.14
N GLY A 158 7.55 12.77 9.41
CA GLY A 158 8.03 13.14 10.74
C GLY A 158 8.61 11.96 11.53
N GLY A 159 8.78 10.81 10.88
CA GLY A 159 9.39 9.63 11.46
C GLY A 159 10.88 9.47 11.19
N THR A 160 11.36 8.26 11.42
CA THR A 160 12.81 7.95 11.46
C THR A 160 13.33 7.23 10.22
N SER A 161 12.45 6.73 9.36
CA SER A 161 12.75 5.91 8.20
C SER A 161 12.43 6.63 6.88
N ALA A 162 13.39 6.64 5.96
CA ALA A 162 13.16 7.20 4.62
C ALA A 162 12.37 6.27 3.69
N THR A 163 12.11 5.02 4.08
CA THR A 163 11.52 3.98 3.21
C THR A 163 10.20 3.42 3.73
N VAL A 164 9.81 3.80 4.95
CA VAL A 164 8.58 3.40 5.61
C VAL A 164 7.74 4.64 5.79
N TYR A 165 6.44 4.55 5.50
CA TYR A 165 5.50 5.58 5.88
C TYR A 165 5.03 5.32 7.29
N GLU A 166 5.21 6.30 8.15
CA GLU A 166 5.02 6.22 9.57
C GLU A 166 3.91 7.17 10.00
N VAL A 167 3.01 6.71 10.87
CA VAL A 167 1.91 7.55 11.33
C VAL A 167 1.42 7.11 12.71
N GLY A 168 1.16 8.06 13.60
CA GLY A 168 0.65 7.70 14.92
C GLY A 168 0.61 8.87 15.90
N THR A 169 0.60 8.52 17.18
CA THR A 169 0.63 9.46 18.31
C THR A 169 1.99 9.50 19.00
N ASN A 170 2.90 8.57 18.66
CA ASN A 170 4.24 8.55 19.21
C ASN A 170 5.06 9.76 18.74
N PRO A 171 5.62 10.57 19.67
CA PRO A 171 6.45 11.71 19.30
C PRO A 171 7.68 11.29 18.48
N GLY A 172 7.83 11.88 17.30
CA GLY A 172 8.96 11.60 16.40
C GLY A 172 8.93 10.24 15.73
N LEU A 173 7.81 9.51 15.85
CA LEU A 173 7.56 8.19 15.27
C LEU A 173 8.78 7.24 15.38
N THR A 174 9.24 7.05 16.62
CA THR A 174 10.43 6.27 16.96
C THR A 174 10.14 4.87 17.47
N LEU A 175 8.91 4.34 17.40
CA LEU A 175 8.64 2.97 17.85
C LEU A 175 9.19 1.91 16.87
N ILE A 176 9.73 2.37 15.74
CA ILE A 176 10.59 1.60 14.85
C ILE A 176 11.90 1.17 15.51
N SER A 177 12.20 -0.12 15.40
CA SER A 177 13.44 -0.68 14.81
C SER A 177 13.62 -2.15 15.19
N PRO A 178 14.21 -3.02 14.36
CA PRO A 178 14.51 -2.91 12.93
C PRO A 178 13.52 -3.66 12.03
#